data_AF-A0A366ZHB0-F1
#
_entry.id   AF-A0A366ZHB0-F1
#
_cell.length_a   1.000
_cell.length_b   1.000
_cell.length_c   1.000
_cell.angle_alpha   90.00
_cell.angle_beta   90.00
_cell.angle_gamma   90.00
#
_symmetry.space_group_name_H-M   'P 1'
#
loop_
_entity.id
_entity.type
_entity.pdbx_description
1 polymer ?
#
loop_
_entity_poly.entity_id
_entity_poly.type
_entity_poly.pdbx_seq_one_letter_code
_entity_poly.pdbx_strand_id
1 'polypeptide(L)'
;MSTPYSGATPAGGQPGYGGPIDPSTGQPYAAGYGSNHAVSGQIGTPMTDDGHPDVEGTSVGALMGEVAKDLSTLMRQELELAKAELKAEAVKAGTGAGLFGAAGFAAYFMVLFLSVALWWALSHLVGHSWSALIVAILWGIVAAVSALMGKKKFQQVNPKPERTVDTLSQVPGALKPN
;
A
#
# COMPACT_ATOMS: atom_id res chain seq x y z
N MET A 1 62.76 -23.14 -4.95
CA MET A 1 63.62 -22.03 -4.48
C MET A 1 62.74 -21.04 -3.76
N SER A 2 62.93 -20.96 -2.45
CA SER A 2 62.27 -20.04 -1.52
C SER A 2 63.11 -18.79 -1.34
N THR A 3 62.53 -17.60 -1.48
CA THR A 3 62.97 -16.40 -0.75
C THR A 3 61.79 -15.46 -0.46
N PRO A 4 61.83 -14.69 0.64
CA PRO A 4 60.68 -14.07 1.30
C PRO A 4 60.63 -12.53 1.14
N TYR A 5 59.49 -11.91 1.46
CA TYR A 5 59.36 -10.47 1.68
C TYR A 5 58.13 -10.24 2.58
N SER A 6 58.17 -9.99 3.89
CA SER A 6 58.86 -8.97 4.72
C SER A 6 58.37 -7.54 4.48
N GLY A 7 57.62 -7.00 5.44
CA GLY A 7 57.43 -5.55 5.58
C GLY A 7 56.04 -5.15 6.09
N ALA A 8 55.97 -4.72 7.34
CA ALA A 8 54.84 -4.01 7.93
C ALA A 8 55.05 -2.48 7.86
N THR A 9 53.93 -1.73 7.88
CA THR A 9 53.69 -0.32 8.31
C THR A 9 54.19 0.85 7.42
N PRO A 10 53.62 2.09 7.51
CA PRO A 10 52.32 2.58 8.01
C PRO A 10 51.58 3.54 7.02
N ALA A 11 50.50 4.18 7.49
CA ALA A 11 49.56 5.08 6.80
C ALA A 11 50.16 6.22 5.94
N GLY A 12 49.50 6.52 4.81
CA GLY A 12 49.68 7.72 3.99
C GLY A 12 48.46 7.95 3.09
N GLY A 13 47.91 9.16 3.10
CA GLY A 13 46.57 9.50 2.61
C GLY A 13 46.27 9.19 1.13
N GLN A 14 45.01 8.86 0.85
CA GLN A 14 44.53 8.71 -0.53
C GLN A 14 44.54 10.07 -1.26
N PRO A 15 45.11 10.13 -2.48
CA PRO A 15 44.97 11.28 -3.37
C PRO A 15 43.52 11.44 -3.83
N GLY A 16 42.92 12.59 -3.55
CA GLY A 16 41.55 12.91 -3.98
C GLY A 16 41.44 13.00 -5.50
N TYR A 17 40.63 12.11 -6.10
CA TYR A 17 40.19 12.25 -7.48
C TYR A 17 39.19 13.42 -7.55
N GLY A 18 39.53 14.47 -8.29
CA GLY A 18 38.63 15.58 -8.58
C GLY A 18 37.39 15.08 -9.29
N GLY A 19 36.22 15.37 -8.74
CA GLY A 19 34.93 14.97 -9.32
C GLY A 19 34.66 15.65 -10.66
N PRO A 20 33.61 15.21 -11.38
CA PRO A 20 33.20 15.80 -12.65
C PRO A 20 32.92 17.32 -12.50
N ILE A 21 33.02 18.06 -13.59
CA ILE A 21 32.80 19.53 -13.64
C ILE A 21 31.57 19.81 -14.48
N ASP A 22 30.72 20.75 -14.03
CA ASP A 22 29.51 21.13 -14.77
C ASP A 22 29.89 21.92 -16.04
N PRO A 23 29.56 21.42 -17.25
CA PRO A 23 29.93 22.08 -18.50
C PRO A 23 29.19 23.41 -18.75
N SER A 24 28.16 23.74 -17.98
CA SER A 24 27.40 24.99 -18.12
C SER A 24 27.91 26.13 -17.23
N THR A 25 28.56 25.80 -16.11
CA THR A 25 28.97 26.78 -15.09
C THR A 25 30.48 26.80 -14.81
N GLY A 26 31.24 25.80 -15.28
CA GLY A 26 32.70 25.72 -15.11
C GLY A 26 33.14 25.55 -13.65
N GLN A 27 32.19 25.33 -12.74
CA GLN A 27 32.45 25.06 -11.33
C GLN A 27 32.48 23.55 -11.11
N PRO A 28 33.31 23.04 -10.17
CA PRO A 28 33.18 21.67 -9.70
C PRO A 28 31.72 21.45 -9.28
N TYR A 29 31.17 20.23 -9.45
CA TYR A 29 29.98 19.85 -8.70
C TYR A 29 30.36 19.88 -7.22
N ALA A 30 30.37 21.07 -6.63
CA ALA A 30 30.57 21.29 -5.22
C ALA A 30 29.36 20.63 -4.57
N ALA A 31 29.59 19.40 -4.14
CA ALA A 31 28.62 18.61 -3.43
C ALA A 31 28.30 19.41 -2.16
N GLY A 32 27.21 20.16 -2.23
CA GLY A 32 26.52 20.73 -1.07
C GLY A 32 25.91 19.60 -0.25
N TYR A 33 26.74 18.68 0.21
CA TYR A 33 26.42 17.89 1.38
C TYR A 33 26.55 18.84 2.55
N GLY A 34 25.46 19.57 2.84
CA GLY A 34 25.14 19.94 4.20
C GLY A 34 25.15 18.63 5.00
N SER A 35 26.27 18.41 5.66
CA SER A 35 26.56 17.27 6.52
C SER A 35 25.68 17.35 7.77
N ASN A 36 24.40 17.04 7.60
CA ASN A 36 23.42 16.86 8.67
C ASN A 36 22.60 15.57 8.48
N HIS A 37 23.10 14.61 7.70
CA HIS A 37 22.65 13.24 7.86
C HIS A 37 23.30 12.68 9.11
N ALA A 38 22.66 12.91 10.24
CA ALA A 38 22.87 12.11 11.44
C ALA A 38 22.59 10.66 11.06
N VAL A 39 23.65 9.92 10.73
CA VAL A 39 23.62 8.47 10.68
C VAL A 39 23.28 8.04 12.11
N SER A 40 22.03 7.64 12.31
CA SER A 40 21.40 7.33 13.60
C SER A 40 21.92 6.03 14.25
N GLY A 41 23.19 5.69 14.05
CA GLY A 41 23.83 4.50 14.62
C GLY A 41 25.18 4.77 15.27
N GLN A 42 25.58 6.04 15.39
CA GLN A 42 26.91 6.39 15.89
C GLN A 42 26.82 7.51 16.94
N ILE A 43 25.99 7.32 17.96
CA ILE A 43 26.29 7.98 19.24
C ILE A 43 27.45 7.16 19.80
N GLY A 44 28.66 7.65 19.57
CA GLY A 44 29.86 7.05 20.12
C GLY A 44 29.64 6.80 21.60
N THR A 45 29.90 5.58 22.05
CA THR A 45 30.15 5.32 23.47
C THR A 45 31.05 6.45 23.97
N PRO A 46 30.66 7.21 25.01
CA PRO A 46 31.54 8.22 25.57
C PRO A 46 32.89 7.53 25.82
N MET A 47 33.96 8.06 25.24
CA MET A 47 35.29 7.50 25.39
C MET A 47 35.97 8.25 26.53
N THR A 48 36.64 7.54 27.43
CA THR A 48 37.54 8.15 28.40
C THR A 48 38.71 8.81 27.68
N ASP A 49 39.44 9.69 28.36
CA ASP A 49 40.65 10.36 27.83
C ASP A 49 41.73 9.34 27.38
N ASP A 50 41.64 8.10 27.88
CA ASP A 50 42.48 6.95 27.54
C ASP A 50 41.96 6.11 26.34
N GLY A 51 40.89 6.56 25.67
CA GLY A 51 40.33 5.91 24.47
C GLY A 51 39.54 4.63 24.73
N HIS A 52 39.07 4.40 25.96
CA HIS A 52 38.24 3.25 26.33
C HIS A 52 36.77 3.68 26.50
N PRO A 53 35.78 2.83 26.21
CA PRO A 53 34.39 3.18 26.42
C PRO A 53 34.11 3.44 27.91
N ASP A 54 33.74 4.67 28.25
CA ASP A 54 33.33 5.16 29.57
C ASP A 54 31.97 4.57 29.94
N VAL A 55 32.01 3.37 30.50
CA VAL A 55 30.83 2.62 30.95
C VAL A 55 30.53 2.81 32.44
N GLU A 56 31.35 3.57 33.18
CA GLU A 56 31.20 3.75 34.63
C GLU A 56 29.94 4.56 35.02
N GLY A 57 29.37 5.33 34.08
CA GLY A 57 28.15 6.14 34.30
C GLY A 57 26.89 5.68 33.55
N THR A 58 26.97 4.68 32.67
CA THR A 58 25.82 4.27 31.85
C THR A 58 24.95 3.29 32.63
N SER A 59 23.90 3.81 33.26
CA SER A 59 22.96 2.96 34.02
C SER A 59 22.24 1.96 33.10
N VAL A 60 21.90 0.78 33.63
CA VAL A 60 21.04 -0.21 32.95
C VAL A 60 19.72 0.40 32.48
N GLY A 61 19.22 1.42 33.19
CA GLY A 61 18.04 2.19 32.79
C GLY A 61 18.23 2.99 31.51
N ALA A 62 19.43 3.51 31.25
CA ALA A 62 19.75 4.24 30.02
C ALA A 62 19.79 3.29 28.81
N LEU A 63 20.40 2.11 28.96
CA LEU A 63 20.45 1.09 27.90
C LEU A 63 19.05 0.56 27.56
N MET A 64 18.22 0.30 28.57
CA MET A 64 16.83 -0.13 28.35
C MET A 64 15.98 0.97 27.70
N GLY A 65 16.26 2.24 28.03
CA GLY A 65 15.65 3.40 27.38
C GLY A 65 15.98 3.51 25.89
N GLU A 66 17.23 3.24 25.50
CA GLU A 66 17.64 3.25 24.09
C GLU A 66 17.00 2.08 23.32
N VAL A 67 16.98 0.87 23.88
CA VAL A 67 16.29 -0.29 23.24
C VAL A 67 14.80 -0.02 23.05
N ALA A 68 14.13 0.55 24.05
CA ALA A 68 12.71 0.90 23.95
C ALA A 68 12.45 1.95 22.85
N LYS A 69 13.38 2.90 22.68
CA LYS A 69 13.33 3.93 21.65
C LYS A 69 13.60 3.38 20.25
N ASP A 70 14.53 2.44 20.11
CA ASP A 70 14.81 1.75 18.85
C ASP A 70 13.61 0.89 18.42
N LEU A 71 13.02 0.13 19.34
CA LEU A 71 11.81 -0.64 19.08
C LEU A 71 10.62 0.25 18.70
N SER A 72 10.46 1.40 19.38
CA SER A 72 9.44 2.41 19.03
C SER A 72 9.66 2.96 17.62
N THR A 73 10.92 3.18 17.24
CA THR A 73 11.30 3.65 15.90
C THR A 73 10.98 2.60 14.83
N LEU A 74 11.31 1.33 15.06
CA LEU A 74 10.98 0.23 14.14
C LEU A 74 9.47 0.06 13.99
N MET A 75 8.72 0.06 15.10
CA MET A 75 7.25 -0.04 15.06
C MET A 75 6.62 1.09 14.27
N ARG A 76 7.13 2.31 14.41
CA ARG A 76 6.64 3.45 13.66
C ARG A 76 6.97 3.35 12.17
N GLN A 77 8.15 2.83 11.81
CA GLN A 77 8.53 2.59 10.42
C GLN A 77 7.68 1.51 9.76
N GLU A 78 7.43 0.39 10.44
CA GLU A 78 6.55 -0.69 9.97
C GLU A 78 5.12 -0.17 9.75
N LEU A 79 4.62 0.67 10.66
CA LEU A 79 3.31 1.33 10.50
C LEU A 79 3.28 2.31 9.32
N GLU A 80 4.35 3.08 9.12
CA GLU A 80 4.46 4.00 7.99
C GLU A 80 4.51 3.25 6.65
N LEU A 81 5.22 2.13 6.60
CA LEU A 81 5.26 1.25 5.43
C LEU A 81 3.90 0.61 5.17
N ALA A 82 3.29 -0.01 6.18
CA ALA A 82 1.96 -0.61 6.06
C ALA A 82 0.90 0.42 5.64
N LYS A 83 1.00 1.65 6.15
CA LYS A 83 0.13 2.76 5.73
C LYS A 83 0.38 3.15 4.26
N ALA A 84 1.63 3.18 3.82
CA ALA A 84 1.97 3.47 2.43
C ALA A 84 1.45 2.38 1.47
N GLU A 85 1.62 1.11 1.84
CA GLU A 85 1.12 -0.04 1.08
C GLU A 85 -0.42 -0.05 1.03
N LEU A 86 -1.07 0.11 2.18
CA LEU A 86 -2.54 0.21 2.24
C LEU A 86 -3.06 1.37 1.39
N LYS A 87 -2.38 2.53 1.38
CA LYS A 87 -2.76 3.65 0.52
C LYS A 87 -2.60 3.30 -0.96
N ALA A 88 -1.50 2.65 -1.35
CA ALA A 88 -1.28 2.23 -2.73
C ALA A 88 -2.35 1.21 -3.17
N GLU A 89 -2.67 0.24 -2.32
CA GLU A 89 -3.73 -0.73 -2.56
C GLU A 89 -5.11 -0.06 -2.65
N ALA A 90 -5.41 0.88 -1.74
CA ALA A 90 -6.67 1.62 -1.74
C ALA A 90 -6.84 2.46 -3.01
N VAL A 91 -5.78 3.10 -3.51
CA VAL A 91 -5.81 3.81 -4.79
C VAL A 91 -6.07 2.84 -5.93
N LYS A 92 -5.35 1.72 -6.00
CA LYS A 92 -5.54 0.71 -7.05
C LYS A 92 -6.97 0.15 -7.05
N ALA A 93 -7.47 -0.22 -5.88
CA ALA A 93 -8.84 -0.70 -5.70
C ALA A 93 -9.86 0.39 -6.06
N GLY A 94 -9.62 1.64 -5.64
CA GLY A 94 -10.47 2.79 -5.94
C GLY A 94 -10.52 3.12 -7.43
N THR A 95 -9.37 3.10 -8.13
CA THR A 95 -9.32 3.26 -9.59
C THR A 95 -10.05 2.13 -10.30
N GLY A 96 -9.83 0.87 -9.87
CA GLY A 96 -10.54 -0.28 -10.42
C GLY A 96 -12.06 -0.15 -10.26
N ALA A 97 -12.53 0.15 -9.04
CA ALA A 97 -13.94 0.38 -8.75
C ALA A 97 -14.51 1.55 -9.55
N GLY A 98 -13.75 2.66 -9.68
CA GLY A 98 -14.13 3.81 -10.49
C GLY A 98 -14.30 3.48 -11.97
N LEU A 99 -13.37 2.72 -12.55
CA LEU A 99 -13.44 2.26 -13.94
C LEU A 99 -14.61 1.31 -14.17
N PHE A 100 -14.86 0.35 -13.27
CA PHE A 100 -16.03 -0.52 -13.35
C PHE A 100 -17.35 0.27 -13.20
N GLY A 101 -17.38 1.28 -12.34
CA GLY A 101 -18.52 2.20 -12.21
C GLY A 101 -18.78 2.96 -13.52
N ALA A 102 -17.73 3.53 -14.11
CA ALA A 102 -17.82 4.22 -15.40
C ALA A 102 -18.26 3.29 -16.53
N ALA A 103 -17.71 2.07 -16.59
CA ALA A 103 -18.11 1.06 -17.57
C ALA A 103 -19.58 0.66 -17.41
N GLY A 104 -20.06 0.47 -16.17
CA GLY A 104 -21.46 0.19 -15.89
C GLY A 104 -22.38 1.34 -16.31
N PHE A 105 -21.99 2.58 -16.05
CA PHE A 105 -22.74 3.77 -16.48
C PHE A 105 -22.77 3.91 -18.01
N ALA A 106 -21.64 3.72 -18.68
CA ALA A 106 -21.57 3.72 -20.14
C ALA A 106 -22.42 2.59 -20.76
N ALA A 107 -22.37 1.38 -20.19
CA ALA A 107 -23.19 0.26 -20.61
C ALA A 107 -24.70 0.55 -20.43
N TYR A 108 -25.08 1.20 -19.33
CA TYR A 108 -26.46 1.64 -19.12
C TYR A 108 -26.94 2.56 -20.25
N PHE A 109 -26.17 3.60 -20.60
CA PHE A 109 -26.51 4.50 -21.70
C PHE A 109 -26.51 3.80 -23.07
N MET A 110 -25.52 2.93 -23.34
CA MET A 110 -25.48 2.14 -24.56
C MET A 110 -26.78 1.36 -24.74
N VAL A 111 -27.23 0.67 -23.69
CA VAL A 111 -28.42 -0.16 -23.74
C VAL A 111 -29.71 0.68 -23.81
N LEU A 112 -29.74 1.87 -23.18
CA LEU A 112 -30.81 2.85 -23.35
C LEU A 112 -30.93 3.32 -24.80
N PHE A 113 -29.81 3.72 -25.43
CA PHE A 113 -29.83 4.16 -26.82
C PHE A 113 -30.16 3.03 -27.80
N LEU A 114 -29.67 1.81 -27.54
CA LEU A 114 -30.08 0.63 -28.32
C LEU A 114 -31.58 0.36 -28.20
N SER A 115 -32.19 0.61 -27.03
CA SER A 115 -33.63 0.46 -26.84
C SER A 115 -34.43 1.48 -27.65
N VAL A 116 -33.98 2.74 -27.69
CA VAL A 116 -34.58 3.80 -28.52
C VAL A 116 -34.42 3.47 -30.00
N ALA A 117 -33.22 3.05 -30.42
CA ALA A 117 -32.95 2.65 -31.79
C ALA A 117 -33.81 1.46 -32.21
N LEU A 118 -33.97 0.45 -31.34
CA LEU A 118 -34.83 -0.70 -31.60
C LEU A 118 -36.30 -0.30 -31.72
N TRP A 119 -36.80 0.57 -30.83
CA TRP A 119 -38.15 1.10 -30.94
C TRP A 119 -38.34 1.80 -32.29
N TRP A 120 -37.43 2.71 -32.64
CA TRP A 120 -37.52 3.47 -33.89
C TRP A 120 -37.42 2.57 -35.13
N ALA A 121 -36.56 1.54 -35.11
CA ALA A 121 -36.50 0.55 -36.17
C ALA A 121 -37.82 -0.23 -36.31
N LEU A 122 -38.38 -0.71 -35.19
CA LEU A 122 -39.65 -1.44 -35.20
C LEU A 122 -40.84 -0.57 -35.59
N SER A 123 -40.80 0.74 -35.32
CA SER A 123 -41.92 1.62 -35.62
C SER A 123 -42.19 1.72 -37.12
N HIS A 124 -41.17 1.53 -37.95
CA HIS A 124 -41.30 1.44 -39.41
C HIS A 124 -41.97 0.15 -39.89
N LEU A 125 -41.97 -0.91 -39.08
CA LEU A 125 -42.53 -2.23 -39.44
C LEU A 125 -43.94 -2.44 -38.86
N VAL A 126 -44.14 -2.08 -37.59
CA VAL A 126 -45.38 -2.41 -36.85
C VAL A 126 -46.08 -1.19 -36.23
N GLY A 127 -45.53 0.01 -36.42
CA GLY A 127 -46.05 1.25 -35.84
C GLY A 127 -45.56 1.51 -34.42
N HIS A 128 -45.67 2.77 -33.98
CA HIS A 128 -45.07 3.26 -32.74
C HIS A 128 -45.60 2.57 -31.48
N SER A 129 -46.92 2.36 -31.38
CA SER A 129 -47.54 1.78 -30.19
C SER A 129 -47.17 0.31 -29.98
N TRP A 130 -47.18 -0.49 -31.05
CA TRP A 130 -46.80 -1.91 -30.98
C TRP A 130 -45.30 -2.09 -30.73
N SER A 131 -44.48 -1.21 -31.29
CA SER A 131 -43.03 -1.20 -31.02
C SER A 131 -42.74 -0.95 -29.55
N ALA A 132 -43.45 0.01 -28.92
CA ALA A 132 -43.35 0.29 -27.50
C ALA A 132 -43.61 -0.96 -26.65
N LEU A 133 -44.70 -1.69 -26.96
CA LEU A 133 -45.09 -2.90 -26.24
C LEU A 133 -44.05 -4.01 -26.39
N ILE A 134 -43.51 -4.22 -27.60
CA ILE A 134 -42.48 -5.24 -27.84
C ILE A 134 -41.22 -4.93 -27.02
N VAL A 135 -40.74 -3.68 -27.06
CA VAL A 135 -39.56 -3.25 -26.29
C VAL A 135 -39.82 -3.36 -24.78
N ALA A 136 -41.02 -3.00 -24.31
CA ALA A 136 -41.40 -3.14 -22.91
C ALA A 136 -41.42 -4.61 -22.45
N ILE A 137 -41.97 -5.53 -23.27
CA ILE A 137 -41.98 -6.96 -22.96
C ILE A 137 -40.55 -7.52 -22.91
N LEU A 138 -39.70 -7.14 -23.87
CA LEU A 138 -38.28 -7.52 -23.87
C LEU A 138 -37.59 -7.12 -22.56
N TRP A 139 -37.79 -5.88 -22.13
CA TRP A 139 -37.24 -5.39 -20.86
C TRP A 139 -37.85 -6.07 -19.63
N GLY A 140 -39.14 -6.37 -19.68
CA GLY A 140 -39.82 -7.16 -18.64
C GLY A 140 -39.19 -8.54 -18.46
N ILE A 141 -38.83 -9.21 -19.55
CA ILE A 141 -38.14 -10.51 -19.51
C ILE A 141 -36.74 -10.35 -18.89
N VAL A 142 -35.96 -9.36 -19.34
CA VAL A 142 -34.62 -9.08 -18.78
C VAL A 142 -34.70 -8.80 -17.28
N ALA A 143 -35.67 -8.00 -16.85
CA ALA A 143 -35.90 -7.69 -15.44
C ALA A 143 -36.30 -8.93 -14.63
N ALA A 144 -37.22 -9.75 -15.14
CA ALA A 144 -37.64 -10.98 -14.49
C ALA A 144 -36.48 -11.96 -14.29
N VAL A 145 -35.67 -12.19 -15.34
CA VAL A 145 -34.49 -13.07 -15.26
C VAL A 145 -33.47 -12.52 -14.26
N SER A 146 -33.18 -11.22 -14.32
CA SER A 146 -32.24 -10.57 -13.40
C SER A 146 -32.69 -10.67 -11.94
N ALA A 147 -33.98 -10.46 -11.68
CA ALA A 147 -34.57 -10.58 -10.34
C ALA A 147 -34.48 -12.02 -9.81
N LEU A 148 -34.74 -13.03 -10.64
CA LEU A 148 -34.64 -14.44 -10.26
C LEU A 148 -33.19 -14.84 -9.96
N MET A 149 -32.24 -14.41 -10.81
CA MET A 149 -30.81 -14.65 -10.59
C MET A 149 -30.32 -13.95 -9.31
N GLY A 150 -30.69 -12.68 -9.12
CA GLY A 150 -30.35 -11.90 -7.93
C GLY A 150 -30.89 -12.55 -6.66
N LYS A 151 -32.17 -12.97 -6.67
CA LYS A 151 -32.79 -13.70 -5.56
C LYS A 151 -32.03 -14.98 -5.24
N LYS A 152 -31.66 -15.79 -6.24
CA LYS A 152 -30.89 -17.02 -6.03
C LYS A 152 -29.52 -16.74 -5.41
N LYS A 153 -28.83 -15.70 -5.88
CA LYS A 153 -27.53 -15.30 -5.32
C LYS A 153 -27.65 -14.81 -3.89
N PHE A 154 -28.66 -14.00 -3.58
CA PHE A 154 -28.90 -13.51 -2.23
C PHE A 154 -29.26 -14.64 -1.25
N GLN A 155 -30.05 -15.62 -1.69
CA GLN A 155 -30.39 -16.80 -0.89
C GLN A 155 -29.19 -17.72 -0.59
N GLN A 156 -28.12 -17.63 -1.38
CA GLN A 156 -26.89 -18.40 -1.15
C GLN A 156 -25.91 -17.69 -0.20
N VAL A 157 -26.14 -16.42 0.11
CA VAL A 157 -25.32 -15.71 1.09
C VAL A 157 -25.80 -16.09 2.48
N ASN A 158 -25.03 -16.92 3.18
CA ASN A 158 -25.23 -17.15 4.61
C ASN A 158 -24.67 -15.93 5.38
N PRO A 159 -25.51 -15.11 6.05
CA PRO A 159 -25.04 -13.94 6.77
C PRO A 159 -24.34 -14.29 8.10
N LYS A 160 -24.36 -15.55 8.53
CA LYS A 160 -23.60 -16.01 9.69
C LYS A 160 -22.19 -16.41 9.24
N PRO A 161 -21.12 -15.74 9.71
CA PRO A 161 -19.78 -16.27 9.61
C PRO A 161 -19.67 -17.48 10.55
N GLU A 162 -19.99 -18.67 10.05
CA GLU A 162 -20.06 -19.92 10.83
C GLU A 162 -18.78 -20.14 11.68
N ARG A 163 -17.62 -19.74 11.16
CA ARG A 163 -16.33 -19.85 11.86
C ARG A 163 -16.13 -18.86 13.01
N THR A 164 -16.75 -17.69 12.97
CA THR A 164 -16.60 -16.65 14.01
C THR A 164 -17.56 -16.89 15.17
N VAL A 165 -18.77 -17.40 14.91
CA VAL A 165 -19.75 -17.67 15.97
C VAL A 165 -19.36 -18.89 16.81
N ASP A 166 -18.73 -19.91 16.20
CA ASP A 166 -18.23 -21.09 16.93
C ASP A 166 -17.05 -20.77 17.86
N THR A 167 -16.20 -19.81 17.47
CA THR A 167 -15.06 -19.39 18.30
C THR A 167 -15.51 -18.52 19.47
N LEU A 168 -16.52 -17.66 19.26
CA LEU A 168 -17.06 -16.79 20.32
C LEU A 168 -18.01 -17.53 21.29
N SER A 169 -18.69 -18.59 20.84
CA SER A 169 -19.53 -19.43 21.71
C SER A 169 -18.73 -20.42 22.58
N GLN A 170 -17.44 -20.63 22.28
CA GLN A 170 -16.52 -21.44 23.10
C GLN A 170 -15.86 -20.66 24.26
N VAL A 171 -16.10 -19.36 24.41
CA VAL A 171 -15.63 -18.57 25.56
C VAL A 171 -16.78 -18.12 26.49
N PRO A 172 -17.61 -19.03 27.05
CA PRO A 172 -18.48 -18.67 28.16
C PRO A 172 -17.65 -18.74 29.46
N GLY A 173 -17.09 -17.61 29.90
CA GLY A 173 -16.50 -17.55 31.25
C GLY A 173 -15.57 -16.39 31.59
N ALA A 174 -14.99 -15.68 30.62
CA ALA A 174 -13.92 -14.71 30.90
C ALA A 174 -14.41 -13.30 31.29
N LEU A 175 -15.72 -13.03 31.32
CA LEU A 175 -16.29 -11.72 31.67
C LEU A 175 -17.30 -11.81 32.82
N LYS A 176 -16.91 -12.46 33.92
CA LYS A 176 -17.49 -12.17 35.23
C LYS A 176 -16.52 -11.24 35.98
N PRO A 177 -16.76 -9.92 36.04
CA PRO A 177 -16.06 -9.08 36.99
C PRO A 177 -16.48 -9.51 38.41
N ASN A 178 -15.50 -9.76 39.28
CA ASN A 178 -15.72 -9.85 40.73
C ASN A 178 -15.83 -8.44 41.31
#